data_AF-A0A2V7CDH2-F1
#
_entry.id   AF-A0A2V7CDH2-F1
#
_cell.length_a   1.000
_cell.length_b   1.000
_cell.length_c   1.000
_cell.angle_alpha   90.00
_cell.angle_beta   90.00
_cell.angle_gamma   90.00
#
_symmetry.space_group_name_H-M   'P 1'
#
loop_
_entity.id
_entity.type
_entity.pdbx_description
1 polymer ?
#
loop_
_entity_poly.entity_id
_entity_poly.type
_entity_poly.pdbx_seq_one_letter_code
_entity_poly.pdbx_strand_id
1 'polypeptide(L)'
;MTSTTATFASLMFAVAVVGFTATVESQDKAPAPVVEGQDQKSPTPHDSQENTAAVPESQEKAPAPVAEDQEQKSLPSVNSQENTAALPESQGTTPAPKLEIPDKTPAPESSQDQKTLVASEIVVYASDLSERALFEFEFWPSRQSPGGKMVGTIQTGDKLNPPPEEDPHVTIKVKVQGGVPYRCWVRMLVGEPMGISQANRLYVQISQAVDKADKNVFRPNTASYLTVQGPLRQGWKWVPCEADSKSTDSLIYFRDSREVTVKVQAGMEGVAFDQFVLSPAQFLEKPPTEAIVTR
;
A
#
# COMPACT_ATOMS: atom_id res chain seq x y z
N MET A 1 36.67 -51.36 -9.83
CA MET A 1 36.81 -50.26 -10.80
C MET A 1 36.61 -48.97 -10.00
N THR A 2 37.66 -48.43 -9.36
CA THR A 2 38.73 -47.57 -9.91
C THR A 2 38.22 -46.17 -10.29
N SER A 3 38.67 -45.16 -9.55
CA SER A 3 38.30 -43.75 -9.71
C SER A 3 38.98 -43.10 -10.92
N THR A 4 38.36 -42.06 -11.48
CA THR A 4 38.94 -41.18 -12.51
C THR A 4 38.89 -39.73 -12.05
N THR A 5 40.03 -39.19 -11.63
CA THR A 5 40.20 -37.77 -11.32
C THR A 5 40.45 -36.98 -12.60
N ALA A 6 39.64 -35.97 -12.89
CA ALA A 6 39.79 -35.11 -14.06
C ALA A 6 40.27 -33.70 -13.64
N THR A 7 41.56 -33.44 -13.74
CA THR A 7 42.13 -32.09 -13.60
C THR A 7 42.04 -31.36 -14.93
N PHE A 8 41.40 -30.19 -14.97
CA PHE A 8 41.45 -29.28 -16.12
C PHE A 8 42.10 -27.95 -15.75
N ALA A 9 42.93 -27.43 -16.66
CA ALA A 9 43.84 -26.33 -16.39
C ALA A 9 43.17 -24.95 -16.50
N SER A 10 43.67 -23.99 -15.72
CA SER A 10 43.31 -22.58 -15.84
C SER A 10 43.89 -21.97 -17.11
N LEU A 11 43.09 -21.22 -17.86
CA LEU A 11 43.52 -20.49 -19.06
C LEU A 11 43.43 -18.97 -18.80
N MET A 12 44.59 -18.37 -18.53
CA MET A 12 44.72 -16.91 -18.39
C MET A 12 44.50 -16.22 -19.74
N PHE A 13 43.46 -15.42 -19.87
CA PHE A 13 43.34 -14.44 -20.97
C PHE A 13 43.87 -13.08 -20.50
N ALA A 14 45.01 -12.67 -21.07
CA ALA A 14 45.52 -11.31 -20.99
C ALA A 14 45.37 -10.63 -22.35
N VAL A 15 44.67 -9.50 -22.40
CA VAL A 15 44.54 -8.65 -23.61
C VAL A 15 44.82 -7.20 -23.21
N ALA A 16 45.51 -6.49 -24.10
CA ALA A 16 46.24 -5.27 -23.79
C ALA A 16 45.38 -4.07 -23.33
N VAL A 17 45.92 -3.31 -22.37
CA VAL A 17 45.58 -1.91 -22.19
C VAL A 17 46.23 -1.10 -23.32
N VAL A 18 45.44 -0.35 -24.08
CA VAL A 18 45.95 0.63 -25.05
C VAL A 18 45.80 2.02 -24.45
N GLY A 19 46.92 2.61 -24.01
CA GLY A 19 46.96 4.01 -23.59
C GLY A 19 47.25 4.94 -24.76
N PHE A 20 46.52 6.05 -24.85
CA PHE A 20 46.84 7.17 -25.74
C PHE A 20 47.19 8.40 -24.90
N THR A 21 48.48 8.74 -24.83
CA THR A 21 48.97 9.99 -24.26
C THR A 21 49.10 11.03 -25.36
N ALA A 22 48.35 12.14 -25.27
CA ALA A 22 48.48 13.27 -26.17
C ALA A 22 49.04 14.49 -25.42
N THR A 23 50.37 14.52 -25.24
CA THR A 23 51.08 15.73 -24.80
C THR A 23 51.32 16.61 -26.03
N VAL A 24 50.84 17.85 -26.00
CA VAL A 24 51.28 18.89 -26.94
C VAL A 24 51.92 20.00 -26.12
N GLU A 25 53.20 20.20 -26.36
CA GLU A 25 54.07 21.15 -25.66
C GLU A 25 54.29 22.37 -26.54
N SER A 26 54.15 23.57 -25.98
CA SER A 26 54.50 24.82 -26.65
C SER A 26 54.77 25.92 -25.61
N GLN A 27 56.05 26.12 -25.28
CA GLN A 27 56.56 27.37 -24.70
C GLN A 27 56.76 28.38 -25.85
N ASP A 28 56.64 29.68 -25.66
CA ASP A 28 57.64 30.50 -24.95
C ASP A 28 57.13 31.96 -24.75
N LYS A 29 57.97 32.76 -24.08
CA LYS A 29 58.06 34.24 -24.12
C LYS A 29 57.36 35.05 -23.03
N ALA A 30 58.01 35.07 -21.87
CA ALA A 30 58.07 36.26 -21.01
C ALA A 30 59.00 37.35 -21.66
N PRO A 31 59.08 38.61 -21.14
CA PRO A 31 59.63 38.90 -19.82
C PRO A 31 58.82 39.91 -18.97
N ALA A 32 59.09 39.92 -17.65
CA ALA A 32 58.75 41.03 -16.74
C ALA A 32 59.89 42.09 -16.73
N PRO A 33 59.79 43.23 -16.01
CA PRO A 33 60.08 43.20 -14.55
C PRO A 33 59.42 44.32 -13.65
N VAL A 34 59.49 44.13 -12.31
CA VAL A 34 59.79 45.16 -11.26
C VAL A 34 58.82 46.35 -11.01
N VAL A 35 58.64 46.98 -9.82
CA VAL A 35 58.70 46.69 -8.34
C VAL A 35 58.17 47.99 -7.63
N GLU A 36 57.77 48.18 -6.36
CA GLU A 36 57.78 47.48 -5.05
C GLU A 36 56.74 48.11 -4.07
N GLY A 37 56.57 47.56 -2.85
CA GLY A 37 56.04 48.25 -1.66
C GLY A 37 54.52 48.16 -1.39
N GLN A 38 54.01 48.24 -0.15
CA GLN A 38 54.64 48.30 1.19
C GLN A 38 53.70 47.73 2.29
N ASP A 39 54.29 47.26 3.40
CA ASP A 39 53.95 47.45 4.85
C ASP A 39 52.50 47.77 5.33
N GLN A 40 51.99 47.35 6.50
CA GLN A 40 52.41 46.38 7.55
C GLN A 40 51.30 46.20 8.63
N LYS A 41 51.45 45.15 9.47
CA LYS A 41 51.15 45.13 10.94
C LYS A 41 49.70 45.12 11.48
N SER A 42 49.36 44.04 12.19
CA SER A 42 48.28 43.97 13.21
C SER A 42 48.75 44.46 14.59
N PRO A 43 47.81 44.84 15.48
CA PRO A 43 47.84 44.32 16.85
C PRO A 43 46.46 43.93 17.42
N THR A 44 46.46 43.15 18.49
CA THR A 44 45.33 42.84 19.39
C THR A 44 45.57 43.48 20.78
N PRO A 45 44.75 43.22 21.82
CA PRO A 45 43.35 43.62 22.02
C PRO A 45 43.16 44.46 23.31
N HIS A 46 41.94 44.98 23.60
CA HIS A 46 41.52 45.29 24.99
C HIS A 46 40.00 45.48 25.18
N ASP A 47 39.57 45.45 26.45
CA ASP A 47 38.20 45.34 26.98
C ASP A 47 37.37 46.65 27.04
N SER A 48 36.03 46.48 27.11
CA SER A 48 35.17 46.85 28.28
C SER A 48 33.79 47.43 27.91
N GLN A 49 32.75 46.81 28.50
CA GLN A 49 31.46 47.40 28.93
C GLN A 49 30.51 48.04 27.87
N GLU A 50 29.19 48.10 28.04
CA GLU A 50 28.22 47.38 28.91
C GLU A 50 26.79 47.73 28.47
N ASN A 51 25.88 46.75 28.29
CA ASN A 51 24.46 46.88 28.66
C ASN A 51 23.63 45.58 28.48
N THR A 52 23.31 44.96 29.61
CA THR A 52 21.93 44.71 30.10
C THR A 52 20.78 44.46 29.10
N ALA A 53 20.33 43.21 29.01
CA ALA A 53 18.95 42.79 29.33
C ALA A 53 18.86 41.24 29.40
N ALA A 54 18.05 40.68 30.31
CA ALA A 54 18.07 39.25 30.62
C ALA A 54 16.83 38.48 30.13
N VAL A 55 17.04 37.19 29.86
CA VAL A 55 16.01 36.14 29.71
C VAL A 55 15.40 35.81 31.09
N PRO A 56 14.12 35.44 31.15
CA PRO A 56 13.64 34.49 32.15
C PRO A 56 13.11 33.20 31.50
N GLU A 57 13.71 32.07 31.84
CA GLU A 57 13.20 30.71 31.60
C GLU A 57 12.55 30.21 32.90
N SER A 58 11.38 29.56 32.83
CA SER A 58 10.70 29.01 34.01
C SER A 58 9.69 27.93 33.63
N GLN A 59 9.49 26.98 34.54
CA GLN A 59 9.05 25.63 34.22
C GLN A 59 7.56 25.36 34.46
N GLU A 60 7.03 24.39 33.71
CA GLU A 60 6.13 23.32 34.17
C GLU A 60 4.91 23.66 35.04
N LYS A 61 3.70 23.54 34.46
CA LYS A 61 2.57 22.89 35.15
C LYS A 61 1.55 22.30 34.19
N ALA A 62 0.98 21.14 34.54
CA ALA A 62 -0.07 20.47 33.78
C ALA A 62 -1.48 21.00 34.10
N PRO A 63 -2.44 20.92 33.14
CA PRO A 63 -3.85 21.15 33.41
C PRO A 63 -4.53 19.88 33.95
N ALA A 64 -5.35 20.05 34.99
CA ALA A 64 -6.31 19.09 35.51
C ALA A 64 -7.72 19.72 35.47
N PRO A 65 -8.82 18.96 35.56
CA PRO A 65 -10.09 19.35 34.96
C PRO A 65 -10.90 20.39 35.77
N VAL A 66 -11.78 21.09 35.05
CA VAL A 66 -12.88 21.87 35.64
C VAL A 66 -14.18 21.09 35.46
N ALA A 67 -14.64 20.51 36.56
CA ALA A 67 -16.06 20.47 36.88
C ALA A 67 -16.34 21.67 37.81
N GLU A 68 -17.57 22.10 38.09
CA GLU A 68 -18.88 21.51 37.81
C GLU A 68 -19.91 22.64 37.83
N ASP A 69 -21.05 22.48 37.15
CA ASP A 69 -22.32 22.99 37.68
C ASP A 69 -23.47 22.19 37.06
N GLN A 70 -24.44 21.80 37.89
CA GLN A 70 -25.61 21.02 37.49
C GLN A 70 -26.88 21.82 37.75
N GLU A 71 -27.87 21.74 36.84
CA GLU A 71 -29.26 21.83 37.27
C GLU A 71 -30.06 20.62 36.78
N GLN A 72 -30.96 20.16 37.65
CA GLN A 72 -31.43 18.79 37.73
C GLN A 72 -32.94 18.72 37.49
N LYS A 73 -33.40 17.96 36.48
CA LYS A 73 -34.83 17.63 36.37
C LYS A 73 -35.15 16.26 35.76
N SER A 74 -35.03 15.26 36.62
CA SER A 74 -36.02 14.19 36.85
C SER A 74 -36.89 13.70 35.67
N LEU A 75 -36.68 12.43 35.28
CA LEU A 75 -37.77 11.55 34.86
C LEU A 75 -38.74 11.32 36.04
N PRO A 76 -39.99 10.86 35.76
CA PRO A 76 -40.24 9.45 36.11
C PRO A 76 -41.10 8.66 35.12
N SER A 77 -40.75 7.38 35.00
CA SER A 77 -41.60 6.17 34.94
C SER A 77 -42.96 6.15 34.22
N VAL A 78 -43.05 5.20 33.27
CA VAL A 78 -44.02 4.08 33.23
C VAL A 78 -45.50 4.40 33.45
N ASN A 79 -46.32 4.12 32.43
CA ASN A 79 -47.45 3.20 32.64
C ASN A 79 -47.71 2.31 31.40
N SER A 80 -48.28 1.14 31.65
CA SER A 80 -48.68 0.16 30.64
C SER A 80 -50.06 0.51 30.04
N GLN A 81 -50.35 -0.01 28.86
CA GLN A 81 -51.72 -0.46 28.57
C GLN A 81 -51.73 -1.66 27.62
N GLU A 82 -52.64 -2.59 27.87
CA GLU A 82 -52.82 -3.84 27.13
C GLU A 82 -53.46 -3.61 25.77
N ASN A 83 -53.39 -4.62 24.90
CA ASN A 83 -54.62 -5.06 24.26
C ASN A 83 -54.64 -6.59 24.15
N THR A 84 -55.52 -7.20 24.94
CA THR A 84 -55.74 -8.65 25.03
C THR A 84 -56.99 -9.03 24.20
N ALA A 85 -57.11 -10.32 23.84
CA ALA A 85 -58.29 -10.95 23.20
C ALA A 85 -58.48 -10.68 21.68
N ALA A 86 -59.01 -11.61 20.88
CA ALA A 86 -59.31 -13.02 21.13
C ALA A 86 -59.42 -13.85 19.83
N LEU A 87 -59.17 -15.16 19.94
CA LEU A 87 -59.77 -16.19 19.09
C LEU A 87 -61.13 -16.58 19.67
N PRO A 88 -62.06 -17.07 18.83
CA PRO A 88 -62.55 -18.43 19.08
C PRO A 88 -62.67 -19.32 17.83
N GLU A 89 -62.87 -20.61 18.08
CA GLU A 89 -63.14 -21.70 17.12
C GLU A 89 -64.62 -21.65 16.66
N SER A 90 -65.26 -22.60 15.93
CA SER A 90 -65.00 -23.98 15.46
C SER A 90 -65.99 -24.24 14.27
N GLN A 91 -66.10 -25.35 13.53
CA GLN A 91 -65.52 -26.71 13.53
C GLN A 91 -65.64 -27.29 12.08
N GLY A 92 -65.26 -28.56 11.81
CA GLY A 92 -65.33 -29.10 10.43
C GLY A 92 -65.20 -30.62 10.18
N THR A 93 -65.50 -31.48 11.16
CA THR A 93 -65.84 -32.92 11.05
C THR A 93 -65.06 -33.84 10.06
N THR A 94 -64.25 -34.74 10.62
CA THR A 94 -63.63 -35.92 9.96
C THR A 94 -64.66 -37.02 9.58
N PRO A 95 -64.36 -37.94 8.64
CA PRO A 95 -63.65 -39.17 9.02
C PRO A 95 -62.58 -39.67 8.02
N ALA A 96 -61.62 -40.45 8.52
CA ALA A 96 -60.63 -41.19 7.71
C ALA A 96 -61.22 -42.49 7.14
N PRO A 97 -60.49 -43.22 6.26
CA PRO A 97 -59.70 -44.33 6.82
C PRO A 97 -58.37 -44.68 6.12
N LYS A 98 -57.64 -45.58 6.80
CA LYS A 98 -56.62 -46.54 6.32
C LYS A 98 -55.16 -46.05 6.22
N LEU A 99 -54.29 -46.74 6.96
CA LEU A 99 -52.83 -46.70 6.80
C LEU A 99 -52.43 -47.68 5.68
N GLU A 100 -51.60 -47.25 4.73
CA GLU A 100 -50.75 -48.13 3.91
C GLU A 100 -49.37 -47.49 3.73
N ILE A 101 -48.34 -48.17 4.25
CA ILE A 101 -46.90 -47.90 4.11
C ILE A 101 -46.23 -49.29 4.15
N PRO A 102 -45.17 -49.60 3.38
CA PRO A 102 -44.42 -48.73 2.47
C PRO A 102 -44.48 -49.16 0.99
N ASP A 103 -44.21 -48.22 0.08
CA ASP A 103 -43.22 -48.51 -0.96
C ASP A 103 -42.32 -47.29 -1.25
N LYS A 104 -41.16 -47.61 -1.78
CA LYS A 104 -39.91 -46.89 -2.00
C LYS A 104 -40.04 -45.59 -2.83
N THR A 105 -40.22 -44.46 -2.16
CA THR A 105 -39.94 -43.13 -2.75
C THR A 105 -38.48 -43.05 -3.20
N PRO A 106 -38.17 -42.73 -4.47
CA PRO A 106 -36.81 -42.39 -4.89
C PRO A 106 -36.36 -41.10 -4.19
N ALA A 107 -35.18 -41.10 -3.59
CA ALA A 107 -34.60 -39.89 -3.03
C ALA A 107 -34.31 -38.87 -4.15
N PRO A 108 -34.43 -37.55 -3.90
CA PRO A 108 -33.93 -36.56 -4.83
C PRO A 108 -32.40 -36.69 -4.92
N GLU A 109 -31.86 -36.83 -6.14
CA GLU A 109 -30.41 -36.87 -6.38
C GLU A 109 -29.78 -35.47 -6.28
N SER A 110 -29.93 -34.82 -5.13
CA SER A 110 -29.28 -33.55 -4.80
C SER A 110 -27.83 -33.76 -4.35
N SER A 111 -27.04 -34.40 -5.23
CA SER A 111 -25.61 -34.66 -5.06
C SER A 111 -24.81 -34.15 -6.25
N GLN A 112 -25.08 -32.91 -6.68
CA GLN A 112 -24.04 -32.14 -7.35
C GLN A 112 -22.94 -31.88 -6.34
N ASP A 113 -21.70 -32.28 -6.64
CA ASP A 113 -20.53 -31.92 -5.85
C ASP A 113 -20.45 -30.39 -5.74
N GLN A 114 -20.84 -29.84 -4.59
CA GLN A 114 -20.38 -28.52 -4.16
C GLN A 114 -18.89 -28.63 -3.85
N LYS A 115 -18.08 -28.66 -4.92
CA LYS A 115 -16.65 -28.45 -4.86
C LYS A 115 -16.42 -27.07 -4.26
N THR A 116 -16.20 -27.03 -2.94
CA THR A 116 -15.94 -25.81 -2.18
C THR A 116 -14.88 -25.01 -2.91
N LEU A 117 -15.29 -23.86 -3.45
CA LEU A 117 -14.40 -23.02 -4.24
C LEU A 117 -13.45 -22.33 -3.26
N VAL A 118 -12.31 -22.96 -3.00
CA VAL A 118 -11.28 -22.38 -2.14
C VAL A 118 -10.89 -21.03 -2.72
N ALA A 119 -11.10 -19.97 -1.96
CA ALA A 119 -10.77 -18.63 -2.38
C ALA A 119 -9.26 -18.52 -2.57
N SER A 120 -8.84 -18.20 -3.78
CA SER A 120 -7.43 -18.21 -4.19
C SER A 120 -6.85 -16.81 -4.23
N GLU A 121 -5.54 -16.72 -4.01
CA GLU A 121 -4.77 -15.48 -4.10
C GLU A 121 -4.88 -14.82 -5.48
N ILE A 122 -5.30 -13.56 -5.51
CA ILE A 122 -5.32 -12.75 -6.73
C ILE A 122 -4.02 -11.94 -6.75
N VAL A 123 -3.02 -12.43 -7.47
CA VAL A 123 -1.73 -11.76 -7.66
C VAL A 123 -1.69 -11.15 -9.05
N VAL A 124 -1.38 -9.86 -9.14
CA VAL A 124 -1.14 -9.14 -10.39
C VAL A 124 0.30 -8.68 -10.43
N TYR A 125 1.00 -9.03 -11.50
CA TYR A 125 2.39 -8.67 -11.74
C TYR A 125 2.49 -7.47 -12.66
N ALA A 126 3.42 -6.56 -12.38
CA ALA A 126 3.75 -5.45 -13.28
C ALA A 126 4.23 -5.95 -14.66
N SER A 127 4.82 -7.15 -14.75
CA SER A 127 5.21 -7.78 -16.02
C SER A 127 4.05 -8.08 -16.97
N ASP A 128 2.85 -8.27 -16.42
CA ASP A 128 1.67 -8.75 -17.16
C ASP A 128 0.74 -7.60 -17.58
N LEU A 129 1.03 -6.38 -17.13
CA LEU A 129 0.29 -5.18 -17.50
C LEU A 129 0.61 -4.74 -18.94
N SER A 130 -0.42 -4.29 -19.65
CA SER A 130 -0.23 -3.56 -20.92
C SER A 130 0.03 -2.07 -20.66
N GLU A 131 0.73 -1.38 -21.55
CA GLU A 131 0.93 0.08 -21.49
C GLU A 131 -0.38 0.87 -21.33
N ARG A 132 -1.50 0.38 -21.90
CA ARG A 132 -2.84 0.99 -21.73
C ARG A 132 -3.42 0.92 -20.30
N ALA A 133 -2.74 0.24 -19.38
CA ALA A 133 -3.07 0.24 -17.96
C ALA A 133 -2.38 1.39 -17.21
N LEU A 134 -1.37 2.03 -17.80
CA LEU A 134 -0.54 3.05 -17.15
C LEU A 134 -0.97 4.45 -17.60
N PHE A 135 -1.08 5.38 -16.66
CA PHE A 135 -1.18 6.80 -16.88
C PHE A 135 -0.04 7.47 -16.11
N GLU A 136 0.94 8.02 -16.82
CA GLU A 136 2.15 8.69 -16.29
C GLU A 136 3.07 7.83 -15.37
N PHE A 137 2.68 6.58 -15.07
CA PHE A 137 3.59 5.51 -14.69
C PHE A 137 4.37 5.00 -15.90
N GLU A 138 5.60 4.55 -15.68
CA GLU A 138 6.46 3.91 -16.67
C GLU A 138 6.80 2.46 -16.30
N PHE A 139 7.14 1.62 -17.30
CA PHE A 139 7.74 0.30 -17.07
C PHE A 139 9.25 0.40 -16.89
N TRP A 140 9.76 -0.03 -15.74
CA TRP A 140 11.19 -0.05 -15.46
C TRP A 140 11.72 -1.49 -15.30
N PRO A 141 12.94 -1.81 -15.81
CA PRO A 141 13.53 -3.12 -15.65
C PRO A 141 13.99 -3.34 -14.20
N SER A 142 13.63 -4.48 -13.61
CA SER A 142 14.01 -4.85 -12.23
C SER A 142 14.38 -6.32 -12.13
N ARG A 143 15.63 -6.61 -11.75
CA ARG A 143 16.11 -7.99 -11.50
C ARG A 143 15.56 -8.61 -10.22
N GLN A 144 14.92 -7.83 -9.36
CA GLN A 144 14.34 -8.27 -8.09
C GLN A 144 12.81 -8.44 -8.15
N SER A 145 12.24 -8.26 -9.35
CA SER A 145 10.81 -8.33 -9.63
C SER A 145 10.45 -9.56 -10.47
N PRO A 146 9.35 -10.26 -10.16
CA PRO A 146 8.87 -11.33 -11.03
C PRO A 146 8.61 -10.80 -12.45
N GLY A 147 8.94 -11.60 -13.47
CA GLY A 147 8.87 -11.18 -14.87
C GLY A 147 9.86 -10.07 -15.28
N GLY A 148 10.77 -9.66 -14.39
CA GLY A 148 11.87 -8.72 -14.71
C GLY A 148 11.47 -7.25 -14.84
N LYS A 149 10.25 -6.88 -14.47
CA LYS A 149 9.69 -5.51 -14.60
C LYS A 149 9.03 -5.05 -13.31
N MET A 150 9.07 -3.73 -13.11
CA MET A 150 8.23 -2.99 -12.16
C MET A 150 7.56 -1.81 -12.88
N VAL A 151 6.59 -1.18 -12.24
CA VAL A 151 6.03 0.11 -12.67
C VAL A 151 6.34 1.19 -11.64
N GLY A 152 6.72 2.39 -12.08
CA GLY A 152 7.04 3.51 -11.19
C GLY A 152 6.76 4.88 -11.79
N THR A 153 6.80 5.90 -10.94
CA THR A 153 6.77 7.32 -11.33
C THR A 153 8.16 7.93 -11.19
N ILE A 154 8.51 8.87 -12.08
CA ILE A 154 9.71 9.70 -11.93
C ILE A 154 9.67 10.51 -10.61
N GLN A 155 10.82 11.07 -10.23
CA GLN A 155 10.99 11.90 -9.04
C GLN A 155 11.54 13.27 -9.46
N THR A 156 10.73 14.33 -9.38
CA THR A 156 11.22 15.73 -9.42
C THR A 156 11.26 16.34 -8.01
N GLY A 157 10.56 15.72 -7.06
CA GLY A 157 10.49 16.09 -5.65
C GLY A 157 9.24 16.88 -5.28
N ASP A 158 8.24 16.88 -6.17
CA ASP A 158 7.02 17.68 -6.09
C ASP A 158 5.89 16.95 -5.34
N LYS A 159 4.67 17.51 -5.38
CA LYS A 159 3.50 17.02 -4.66
C LYS A 159 2.50 16.35 -5.60
N LEU A 160 2.16 15.09 -5.32
CA LEU A 160 0.95 14.44 -5.85
C LEU A 160 -0.22 14.57 -4.85
N ASN A 161 -1.44 14.45 -5.33
CA ASN A 161 -2.66 14.57 -4.53
C ASN A 161 -3.29 13.18 -4.30
N PRO A 162 -4.07 13.03 -3.21
CA PRO A 162 -4.96 11.88 -3.09
C PRO A 162 -6.08 11.96 -4.14
N PRO A 163 -6.73 10.82 -4.48
CA PRO A 163 -7.99 10.84 -5.20
C PRO A 163 -9.05 11.73 -4.49
N PRO A 164 -10.00 12.36 -5.22
CA PRO A 164 -10.43 12.05 -6.59
C PRO A 164 -9.54 12.57 -7.73
N GLU A 165 -8.57 13.43 -7.46
CA GLU A 165 -7.64 14.01 -8.42
C GLU A 165 -6.96 12.94 -9.30
N GLU A 166 -6.66 13.27 -10.56
CA GLU A 166 -6.12 12.33 -11.55
C GLU A 166 -4.61 12.52 -11.74
N ASP A 167 -3.87 12.22 -10.67
CA ASP A 167 -2.40 12.07 -10.69
C ASP A 167 -1.97 10.73 -11.35
N PRO A 168 -0.65 10.51 -11.61
CA PRO A 168 -0.14 9.27 -12.17
C PRO A 168 -0.70 8.01 -11.52
N HIS A 169 -1.18 7.05 -12.32
CA HIS A 169 -1.83 5.85 -11.81
C HIS A 169 -1.76 4.63 -12.74
N VAL A 170 -2.12 3.47 -12.18
CA VAL A 170 -2.22 2.19 -12.89
C VAL A 170 -3.63 1.62 -12.71
N THR A 171 -4.29 1.27 -13.82
CA THR A 171 -5.65 0.72 -13.88
C THR A 171 -5.61 -0.77 -14.20
N ILE A 172 -5.97 -1.59 -13.22
CA ILE A 172 -5.87 -3.04 -13.23
C ILE A 172 -7.28 -3.67 -13.28
N LYS A 173 -7.45 -4.79 -13.99
CA LYS A 173 -8.67 -5.62 -13.99
C LYS A 173 -8.40 -6.94 -13.27
N VAL A 174 -9.26 -7.31 -12.32
CA VAL A 174 -9.16 -8.58 -11.57
C VAL A 174 -10.53 -9.25 -11.43
N LYS A 175 -10.55 -10.58 -11.33
CA LYS A 175 -11.76 -11.37 -11.07
C LYS A 175 -11.80 -11.75 -9.59
N VAL A 176 -12.80 -11.24 -8.87
CA VAL A 176 -13.02 -11.45 -7.44
C VAL A 176 -14.15 -12.43 -7.20
N GLN A 177 -14.19 -13.02 -6.00
CA GLN A 177 -15.28 -13.87 -5.51
C GLN A 177 -16.16 -13.04 -4.56
N GLY A 178 -17.48 -13.21 -4.63
CA GLY A 178 -18.42 -12.57 -3.72
C GLY A 178 -18.43 -13.24 -2.34
N GLY A 179 -18.80 -12.48 -1.30
CA GLY A 179 -19.04 -13.00 0.05
C GLY A 179 -17.83 -13.37 0.89
N VAL A 180 -16.59 -13.21 0.38
CA VAL A 180 -15.35 -13.47 1.12
C VAL A 180 -14.59 -12.17 1.43
N PRO A 181 -13.87 -12.08 2.56
CA PRO A 181 -12.97 -10.96 2.85
C PRO A 181 -11.72 -11.04 1.96
N TYR A 182 -11.15 -9.88 1.65
CA TYR A 182 -9.83 -9.73 1.03
C TYR A 182 -8.99 -8.73 1.82
N ARG A 183 -7.71 -9.03 2.05
CA ARG A 183 -6.71 -8.04 2.42
C ARG A 183 -5.91 -7.63 1.18
N CYS A 184 -5.69 -6.32 1.03
CA CYS A 184 -4.91 -5.73 -0.05
C CYS A 184 -3.46 -5.52 0.38
N TRP A 185 -2.52 -5.93 -0.49
CA TRP A 185 -1.09 -5.72 -0.32
C TRP A 185 -0.45 -5.20 -1.61
N VAL A 186 0.59 -4.38 -1.48
CA VAL A 186 1.47 -3.99 -2.58
C VAL A 186 2.91 -4.32 -2.23
N ARG A 187 3.65 -4.91 -3.18
CA ARG A 187 5.11 -5.02 -3.10
C ARG A 187 5.71 -3.74 -3.67
N MET A 188 5.91 -2.77 -2.77
CA MET A 188 6.42 -1.43 -3.07
C MET A 188 7.94 -1.40 -3.01
N LEU A 189 8.57 -0.78 -4.00
CA LEU A 189 9.91 -0.25 -3.89
C LEU A 189 9.82 1.17 -3.33
N VAL A 190 10.25 1.36 -2.08
CA VAL A 190 10.45 2.70 -1.53
C VAL A 190 11.68 3.31 -2.20
N GLY A 191 11.48 4.40 -2.94
CA GLY A 191 12.54 5.14 -3.63
C GLY A 191 13.31 6.08 -2.70
N GLU A 192 14.15 6.94 -3.29
CA GLU A 192 14.89 7.98 -2.57
C GLU A 192 14.01 9.23 -2.34
N PRO A 193 13.94 9.77 -1.11
CA PRO A 193 13.22 11.02 -0.86
C PRO A 193 13.89 12.20 -1.55
N MET A 194 13.08 13.09 -2.15
CA MET A 194 13.54 14.29 -2.84
C MET A 194 12.49 15.40 -2.67
N GLY A 195 12.94 16.64 -2.41
CA GLY A 195 12.04 17.76 -2.16
C GLY A 195 11.08 17.47 -1.01
N ILE A 196 9.78 17.44 -1.31
CA ILE A 196 8.71 17.06 -0.37
C ILE A 196 8.23 15.61 -0.53
N SER A 197 8.63 14.92 -1.61
CA SER A 197 8.34 13.51 -1.83
C SER A 197 9.19 12.61 -0.92
N GLN A 198 8.58 11.56 -0.38
CA GLN A 198 9.27 10.49 0.37
C GLN A 198 9.26 9.15 -0.39
N ALA A 199 8.82 9.13 -1.65
CA ALA A 199 8.83 7.95 -2.54
C ALA A 199 8.23 6.66 -1.95
N ASN A 200 7.24 6.80 -1.05
CA ASN A 200 6.73 5.70 -0.22
C ASN A 200 5.20 5.67 -0.08
N ARG A 201 4.44 6.28 -1.00
CA ARG A 201 2.97 6.32 -0.90
C ARG A 201 2.28 6.00 -2.23
N LEU A 202 1.31 5.08 -2.17
CA LEU A 202 0.27 4.89 -3.19
C LEU A 202 -1.12 5.05 -2.55
N TYR A 203 -2.11 5.30 -3.38
CA TYR A 203 -3.53 5.28 -3.04
C TYR A 203 -4.25 4.22 -3.90
N VAL A 204 -5.13 3.42 -3.31
CA VAL A 204 -5.81 2.31 -3.99
C VAL A 204 -7.33 2.50 -3.93
N GLN A 205 -7.98 2.39 -5.08
CA GLN A 205 -9.43 2.45 -5.25
C GLN A 205 -9.91 1.20 -6.00
N ILE A 206 -11.05 0.64 -5.62
CA ILE A 206 -11.58 -0.62 -6.18
C ILE A 206 -13.08 -0.48 -6.47
N SER A 207 -13.48 -0.75 -7.71
CA SER A 207 -14.89 -0.70 -8.11
C SER A 207 -15.69 -1.82 -7.43
N GLN A 208 -16.92 -1.52 -7.00
CA GLN A 208 -17.83 -2.49 -6.35
C GLN A 208 -17.34 -3.06 -5.00
N ALA A 209 -16.27 -2.51 -4.43
CA ALA A 209 -15.84 -2.85 -3.07
C ALA A 209 -16.87 -2.37 -2.03
N VAL A 210 -17.12 -3.22 -1.03
CA VAL A 210 -17.92 -2.90 0.16
C VAL A 210 -17.16 -3.19 1.44
N ASP A 211 -17.56 -2.51 2.51
CA ASP A 211 -17.13 -2.83 3.87
C ASP A 211 -17.93 -4.02 4.44
N LYS A 212 -17.58 -4.42 5.66
CA LYS A 212 -18.22 -5.50 6.44
C LYS A 212 -19.70 -5.22 6.79
N ALA A 213 -20.19 -3.99 6.57
CA ALA A 213 -21.57 -3.57 6.74
C ALA A 213 -22.28 -3.34 5.38
N ASP A 214 -21.73 -3.88 4.29
CA ASP A 214 -22.20 -3.76 2.90
C ASP A 214 -22.23 -2.32 2.35
N LYS A 215 -21.55 -1.36 2.98
CA LYS A 215 -21.47 0.01 2.46
C LYS A 215 -20.41 0.09 1.37
N ASN A 216 -20.75 0.73 0.25
CA ASN A 216 -19.81 0.92 -0.86
C ASN A 216 -18.65 1.83 -0.45
N VAL A 217 -17.41 1.34 -0.60
CA VAL A 217 -16.17 2.03 -0.19
C VAL A 217 -15.16 2.06 -1.32
N PHE A 218 -14.13 2.90 -1.19
CA PHE A 218 -12.94 2.95 -2.04
C PHE A 218 -13.23 3.10 -3.55
N ARG A 219 -14.36 3.70 -3.93
CA ARG A 219 -14.80 3.77 -5.33
C ARG A 219 -13.83 4.62 -6.17
N PRO A 220 -13.36 4.15 -7.34
CA PRO A 220 -12.50 4.92 -8.23
C PRO A 220 -13.04 6.31 -8.56
N ASN A 221 -12.13 7.29 -8.62
CA ASN A 221 -12.39 8.70 -8.89
C ASN A 221 -13.36 9.34 -7.86
N THR A 222 -13.24 8.93 -6.59
CA THR A 222 -13.86 9.59 -5.43
C THR A 222 -12.80 9.94 -4.37
N ALA A 223 -13.17 10.67 -3.31
CA ALA A 223 -12.30 10.89 -2.15
C ALA A 223 -12.16 9.68 -1.21
N SER A 224 -12.69 8.51 -1.57
CA SER A 224 -12.54 7.28 -0.79
C SER A 224 -11.49 6.38 -1.42
N TYR A 225 -10.45 6.05 -0.66
CA TYR A 225 -9.32 5.22 -1.08
C TYR A 225 -8.70 4.52 0.14
N LEU A 226 -7.93 3.47 -0.12
CA LEU A 226 -6.97 2.90 0.83
C LEU A 226 -5.61 3.59 0.62
N THR A 227 -4.85 3.82 1.69
CA THR A 227 -3.48 4.33 1.62
C THR A 227 -2.50 3.16 1.75
N VAL A 228 -1.50 3.13 0.89
CA VAL A 228 -0.36 2.20 0.98
C VAL A 228 0.85 3.03 1.42
N GLN A 229 1.14 3.02 2.72
CA GLN A 229 2.21 3.83 3.32
C GLN A 229 3.44 2.97 3.61
N GLY A 230 4.43 3.01 2.71
CA GLY A 230 5.74 2.41 2.94
C GLY A 230 6.52 3.11 4.06
N PRO A 231 7.54 2.46 4.63
CA PRO A 231 8.42 3.07 5.63
C PRO A 231 9.30 4.16 5.00
N LEU A 232 10.02 4.91 5.85
CA LEU A 232 11.06 5.86 5.41
C LEU A 232 12.35 5.18 4.91
N ARG A 233 12.49 3.85 5.10
CA ARG A 233 13.66 3.08 4.66
C ARG A 233 13.45 2.52 3.26
N GLN A 234 14.30 2.98 2.34
CA GLN A 234 14.39 2.57 0.93
C GLN A 234 14.39 1.04 0.69
N GLY A 235 14.09 0.66 -0.55
CA GLY A 235 14.10 -0.71 -1.04
C GLY A 235 12.78 -1.44 -0.84
N TRP A 236 12.63 -2.61 -1.47
CA TRP A 236 11.41 -3.42 -1.48
C TRP A 236 10.82 -3.70 -0.09
N LYS A 237 9.51 -3.56 0.04
CA LYS A 237 8.67 -3.95 1.19
C LYS A 237 7.32 -4.47 0.68
N TRP A 238 6.72 -5.39 1.42
CA TRP A 238 5.27 -5.59 1.35
C TRP A 238 4.59 -4.59 2.29
N VAL A 239 3.59 -3.90 1.78
CA VAL A 239 2.89 -2.80 2.46
C VAL A 239 1.38 -3.06 2.36
N PRO A 240 0.62 -2.96 3.46
CA PRO A 240 -0.84 -3.11 3.41
C PRO A 240 -1.49 -1.91 2.73
N CYS A 241 -2.70 -2.11 2.22
CA CYS A 241 -3.58 -1.01 1.82
C CYS A 241 -4.58 -0.77 2.98
N GLU A 242 -4.48 0.38 3.66
CA GLU A 242 -5.22 0.66 4.89
C GLU A 242 -6.17 1.86 4.73
N ALA A 243 -7.39 1.75 5.27
CA ALA A 243 -8.39 2.82 5.21
C ALA A 243 -8.03 4.00 6.14
N ASP A 244 -7.44 3.69 7.29
CA ASP A 244 -6.80 4.63 8.19
C ASP A 244 -5.55 3.98 8.82
N SER A 245 -4.56 4.78 9.20
CA SER A 245 -3.26 4.30 9.71
C SER A 245 -3.28 3.83 11.17
N LYS A 246 -4.46 3.50 11.71
CA LYS A 246 -4.68 2.99 13.08
C LYS A 246 -5.57 1.74 13.10
N SER A 247 -6.21 1.37 11.98
CA SER A 247 -7.15 0.26 11.89
C SER A 247 -6.64 -0.89 11.01
N THR A 248 -6.34 -2.01 11.65
CA THR A 248 -5.96 -3.26 10.98
C THR A 248 -7.13 -3.99 10.32
N ASP A 249 -8.39 -3.59 10.56
CA ASP A 249 -9.60 -4.23 9.99
C ASP A 249 -10.00 -3.61 8.62
N SER A 250 -8.99 -3.21 7.82
CA SER A 250 -9.14 -2.69 6.44
C SER A 250 -9.46 -3.81 5.43
N LEU A 251 -10.40 -4.69 5.77
CA LEU A 251 -10.84 -5.80 4.92
C LEU A 251 -11.84 -5.33 3.86
N ILE A 252 -11.65 -5.83 2.64
CA ILE A 252 -12.42 -5.47 1.44
C ILE A 252 -13.33 -6.64 1.10
N TYR A 253 -14.61 -6.37 0.83
CA TYR A 253 -15.58 -7.38 0.43
C TYR A 253 -16.20 -7.04 -0.93
N PHE A 254 -16.83 -8.02 -1.56
CA PHE A 254 -17.62 -7.86 -2.78
C PHE A 254 -18.93 -8.62 -2.63
N ARG A 255 -20.03 -8.08 -3.16
CA ARG A 255 -21.34 -8.76 -3.14
C ARG A 255 -21.34 -10.00 -4.04
N ASP A 256 -20.90 -9.83 -5.29
CA ASP A 256 -20.96 -10.85 -6.34
C ASP A 256 -19.57 -11.20 -6.88
N SER A 257 -19.39 -12.45 -7.30
CA SER A 257 -18.20 -12.90 -8.04
C SER A 257 -18.20 -12.27 -9.44
N ARG A 258 -17.23 -11.39 -9.73
CA ARG A 258 -17.22 -10.57 -10.96
C ARG A 258 -15.83 -10.05 -11.32
N GLU A 259 -15.70 -9.47 -12.51
CA GLU A 259 -14.55 -8.60 -12.82
C GLU A 259 -14.75 -7.22 -12.18
N VAL A 260 -13.70 -6.71 -11.54
CA VAL A 260 -13.63 -5.36 -10.95
C VAL A 260 -12.37 -4.64 -11.41
N THR A 261 -12.44 -3.30 -11.43
CA THR A 261 -11.31 -2.41 -11.71
C THR A 261 -10.68 -1.94 -10.41
N VAL A 262 -9.35 -1.98 -10.35
CA VAL A 262 -8.51 -1.36 -9.31
C VAL A 262 -7.76 -0.18 -9.93
N LYS A 263 -7.80 1.01 -9.33
CA LYS A 263 -6.92 2.15 -9.64
C LYS A 263 -5.86 2.23 -8.54
N VAL A 264 -4.58 2.16 -8.90
CA VAL A 264 -3.43 2.35 -8.00
C VAL A 264 -2.74 3.67 -8.40
N GLN A 265 -2.99 4.73 -7.65
CA GLN A 265 -2.49 6.08 -7.91
C GLN A 265 -1.24 6.36 -7.07
N ALA A 266 -0.28 7.10 -7.63
CA ALA A 266 0.88 7.57 -6.88
C ALA A 266 0.44 8.66 -5.89
N GLY A 267 0.75 8.47 -4.61
CA GLY A 267 0.53 9.48 -3.57
C GLY A 267 1.77 10.32 -3.27
N MET A 268 2.91 9.91 -3.83
CA MET A 268 4.20 10.60 -3.84
C MET A 268 4.97 10.16 -5.10
N GLU A 269 5.78 11.04 -5.65
CA GLU A 269 6.69 10.78 -6.77
C GLU A 269 7.85 9.82 -6.39
N GLY A 270 8.51 9.21 -7.38
CA GLY A 270 9.62 8.28 -7.17
C GLY A 270 9.22 6.92 -6.58
N VAL A 271 7.92 6.65 -6.44
CA VAL A 271 7.40 5.38 -5.91
C VAL A 271 7.28 4.36 -7.04
N ALA A 272 7.58 3.09 -6.75
CA ALA A 272 7.40 1.99 -7.69
C ALA A 272 6.80 0.74 -7.00
N PHE A 273 6.21 -0.15 -7.80
CA PHE A 273 5.75 -1.46 -7.35
C PHE A 273 5.84 -2.50 -8.45
N ASP A 274 5.89 -3.79 -8.08
CA ASP A 274 5.91 -4.90 -9.03
C ASP A 274 4.82 -5.96 -8.82
N GLN A 275 4.19 -5.99 -7.64
CA GLN A 275 3.08 -6.88 -7.34
C GLN A 275 1.96 -6.14 -6.61
N PHE A 276 0.73 -6.34 -7.06
CA PHE A 276 -0.50 -6.00 -6.35
C PHE A 276 -1.22 -7.31 -5.99
N VAL A 277 -1.73 -7.43 -4.75
CA VAL A 277 -2.37 -8.65 -4.26
C VAL A 277 -3.70 -8.33 -3.58
N LEU A 278 -4.76 -9.06 -3.96
CA LEU A 278 -5.96 -9.23 -3.13
C LEU A 278 -5.98 -10.66 -2.60
N SER A 279 -5.78 -10.80 -1.29
CA SER A 279 -5.63 -12.07 -0.60
C SER A 279 -6.88 -12.42 0.20
N PRO A 280 -7.64 -13.47 -0.17
CA PRO A 280 -8.71 -14.00 0.65
C PRO A 280 -8.26 -15.11 1.62
N ALA A 281 -7.02 -15.61 1.53
CA ALA A 281 -6.58 -16.77 2.31
C ALA A 281 -5.16 -16.62 2.89
N GLN A 282 -4.11 -16.91 2.11
CA GLN A 282 -2.76 -17.14 2.62
C GLN A 282 -2.15 -15.87 3.26
N PHE A 283 -2.45 -14.70 2.71
CA PHE A 283 -1.94 -13.41 3.19
C PHE A 283 -3.04 -12.57 3.85
N LEU A 284 -4.15 -13.19 4.29
CA LEU A 284 -5.30 -12.47 4.83
C LEU A 284 -4.96 -11.73 6.14
N GLU A 285 -3.97 -12.22 6.90
CA GLU A 285 -3.53 -11.60 8.18
C GLU A 285 -2.07 -11.14 8.19
N LYS A 286 -1.26 -11.55 7.22
CA LYS A 286 0.19 -11.27 7.18
C LYS A 286 0.65 -11.08 5.74
N PRO A 287 1.61 -10.18 5.46
CA PRO A 287 2.15 -10.03 4.12
C PRO A 287 2.93 -11.28 3.70
N PRO A 288 3.16 -11.49 2.39
CA PRO A 288 4.19 -12.39 1.92
C PRO A 288 5.57 -11.97 2.45
N THR A 289 6.48 -12.92 2.63
CA THR A 289 7.86 -12.63 3.09
C THR A 289 8.82 -12.30 1.95
N GLU A 290 8.53 -12.81 0.75
CA GLU A 290 9.34 -12.66 -0.47
C GLU A 290 8.45 -12.23 -1.64
N ALA A 291 9.00 -12.10 -2.85
CA ALA A 291 8.16 -11.96 -4.04
C ALA A 291 7.30 -13.23 -4.21
N ILE A 292 6.01 -13.08 -4.50
CA ILE A 292 5.21 -14.25 -4.91
C ILE A 292 5.66 -14.59 -6.33
N VAL A 293 5.92 -15.88 -6.61
CA VAL A 293 6.25 -16.36 -7.96
C VAL A 293 5.40 -17.59 -8.24
N THR A 294 4.36 -17.44 -9.05
CA THR A 294 3.63 -18.57 -9.65
C THR A 294 4.55 -19.34 -10.59
N ARG A 295 4.50 -20.67 -10.52
CA ARG A 295 5.18 -21.61 -11.41
C ARG A 295 4.19 -22.19 -12.42
#